data_AF-A0A7S2WZJ2-F1
#
_entry.id   AF-A0A7S2WZJ2-F1
#
_cell.length_a   1.000
_cell.length_b   1.000
_cell.length_c   1.000
_cell.angle_alpha   90.00
_cell.angle_beta   90.00
_cell.angle_gamma   90.00
#
_symmetry.space_group_name_H-M   'P 1'
#
loop_
_entity.id
_entity.type
_entity.pdbx_description
1 polymer ?
#
loop_
_entity_poly.entity_id
_entity_poly.type
_entity_poly.pdbx_seq_one_letter_code
_entity_poly.pdbx_strand_id
1 'polypeptide(L)'
;MDDYVDNYERERKSRKDAEDEDLEFPDEVEVPLDKPARERFLKYRGLKSFRTSPWDPKESLPMEYAKIYAFENPVKAQKQAKAKLRAPAAGFASRRPDLVTKGEHVKLVFTGIPPEKAEALLQAFQGSRGSTPYVIFGLLQHETKMSMVNFAVHKSSSYEEPLANKDDLVFYTGIRMFRGRPIISDSAPNVDKHKNQKFMRSGESCTFSLYAPIHHAPLPVLCFKETEAGLSLVAAGLVKSVDPDRIVLKRIILTGYPYKVHKAKAYVRYMFHSPEDVRWFSPLEVWTKYGRRGKIREAVGTHGTMKCMFDAVVQQRDTVCISLYKRVFPKWQDDETFVM
;
A
#
# COMPACT_ATOMS: atom_id res chain seq x y z
N MET A 1 -10.06 28.65 -19.40
CA MET A 1 -9.98 27.27 -19.92
C MET A 1 -8.54 26.92 -20.19
N ASP A 2 -7.80 27.82 -20.86
CA ASP A 2 -6.36 27.68 -21.12
C ASP A 2 -5.51 27.53 -19.84
N ASP A 3 -5.73 28.35 -18.80
CA ASP A 3 -4.98 28.25 -17.53
C ASP A 3 -5.14 26.90 -16.80
N TYR A 4 -6.26 26.21 -17.02
CA TYR A 4 -6.56 24.94 -16.37
C TYR A 4 -5.91 23.77 -17.10
N VAL A 5 -5.96 23.77 -18.44
CA VAL A 5 -5.26 22.80 -19.29
C VAL A 5 -3.75 22.89 -19.05
N ASP A 6 -3.22 24.12 -18.99
CA ASP A 6 -1.81 24.37 -18.67
C ASP A 6 -1.41 23.82 -17.29
N ASN A 7 -2.28 23.96 -16.28
CA ASN A 7 -2.01 23.44 -14.94
C ASN A 7 -2.05 21.90 -14.91
N TYR A 8 -3.02 21.29 -15.60
CA TYR A 8 -3.12 19.82 -15.71
C TYR A 8 -1.88 19.23 -16.41
N GLU A 9 -1.45 19.83 -17.51
CA GLU A 9 -0.25 19.38 -18.23
C GLU A 9 1.01 19.53 -17.39
N ARG A 10 1.16 20.62 -16.64
CA ARG A 10 2.27 20.81 -15.69
C ARG A 10 2.27 19.77 -14.59
N GLU A 11 1.12 19.48 -14.00
CA GLU A 11 0.99 18.46 -12.97
C GLU A 11 1.33 17.07 -13.53
N ARG A 12 0.77 16.71 -14.69
CA ARG A 12 1.05 15.45 -15.38
C ARG A 12 2.54 15.30 -15.68
N LYS A 13 3.19 16.35 -16.18
CA LYS A 13 4.63 16.37 -16.45
C LYS A 13 5.43 16.23 -15.16
N SER A 14 5.12 16.99 -14.13
CA SER A 14 5.79 16.91 -12.83
C SER A 14 5.69 15.51 -12.21
N ARG A 15 4.54 14.85 -12.32
CA ARG A 15 4.36 13.47 -11.84
C ARG A 15 5.17 12.47 -12.64
N LYS A 16 5.31 12.68 -13.94
CA LYS A 16 6.12 11.83 -14.81
C LYS A 16 7.61 12.00 -14.50
N ASP A 17 8.07 13.24 -14.39
CA ASP A 17 9.44 13.57 -13.99
C ASP A 17 9.78 12.92 -12.63
N ALA A 18 8.84 12.91 -11.68
CA ALA A 18 9.03 12.26 -10.38
C ALA A 18 9.05 10.71 -10.44
N GLU A 19 8.32 10.09 -11.38
CA GLU A 19 8.39 8.65 -11.64
C GLU A 19 9.75 8.28 -12.27
N ASP A 20 10.20 9.07 -13.25
CA ASP A 20 11.50 8.91 -13.92
C ASP A 20 12.67 9.10 -12.93
N GLU A 21 12.58 10.09 -12.03
CA GLU A 21 13.56 10.29 -10.95
C GLU A 21 13.58 9.09 -9.98
N ASP A 22 12.43 8.51 -9.61
CA ASP A 22 12.39 7.32 -8.74
C ASP A 22 12.91 6.05 -9.45
N LEU A 23 12.84 6.00 -10.78
CA LEU A 23 13.47 4.94 -11.57
C LEU A 23 15.00 5.06 -11.58
N GLU A 24 15.53 6.27 -11.73
CA GLU A 24 16.98 6.53 -11.74
C GLU A 24 17.61 6.44 -10.34
N PHE A 25 16.95 7.04 -9.33
CA PHE A 25 17.41 7.14 -7.95
C PHE A 25 16.39 6.55 -6.96
N PRO A 26 16.22 5.21 -6.95
CA PRO A 26 15.16 4.57 -6.18
C PRO A 26 15.35 4.73 -4.68
N ASP A 27 14.34 5.27 -4.01
CA ASP A 27 14.31 5.50 -2.56
C ASP A 27 15.41 6.45 -2.01
N GLU A 28 16.19 7.13 -2.85
CA GLU A 28 17.20 8.09 -2.39
C GLU A 28 16.54 9.33 -1.77
N VAL A 29 17.07 9.78 -0.64
CA VAL A 29 16.56 10.94 0.10
C VAL A 29 17.73 11.72 0.69
N GLU A 30 17.75 13.02 0.43
CA GLU A 30 18.72 13.93 1.04
C GLU A 30 18.33 14.29 2.48
N VAL A 31 19.35 14.44 3.33
CA VAL A 31 19.16 14.92 4.70
C VAL A 31 18.95 16.43 4.68
N PRO A 32 17.80 16.94 5.16
CA PRO A 32 17.55 18.37 5.23
C PRO A 32 18.59 19.10 6.09
N LEU A 33 18.97 20.32 5.69
CA LEU A 33 19.92 21.15 6.44
C LEU A 33 19.31 21.77 7.70
N ASP A 34 17.98 21.95 7.72
CA ASP A 34 17.24 22.61 8.79
C ASP A 34 17.01 21.72 10.02
N LYS A 35 17.09 20.39 9.88
CA LYS A 35 16.74 19.43 10.94
C LYS A 35 17.78 18.32 11.08
N PRO A 36 18.16 17.95 12.32
CA PRO A 36 19.02 16.78 12.56
C PRO A 36 18.44 15.51 11.95
N ALA A 37 19.31 14.70 11.34
CA ALA A 37 18.88 13.46 10.67
C ALA A 37 18.23 12.48 11.66
N ARG A 38 18.73 12.43 12.90
CA ARG A 38 18.16 11.57 13.96
C ARG A 38 16.70 11.89 14.27
N GLU A 39 16.31 13.16 14.19
CA GLU A 39 14.93 13.61 14.46
C GLU A 39 14.05 13.36 13.23
N ARG A 40 14.56 13.71 12.04
CA ARG A 40 13.85 13.52 10.77
C ARG A 40 13.52 12.05 10.50
N PHE A 41 14.41 11.15 10.89
CA PHE A 41 14.31 9.71 10.66
C PHE A 41 14.12 8.89 11.94
N LEU A 42 13.64 9.51 13.03
CA LEU A 42 13.46 8.85 14.34
C LEU A 42 12.63 7.55 14.27
N LYS A 43 11.61 7.51 13.40
CA LYS A 43 10.72 6.35 13.20
C LYS A 43 11.31 5.26 12.29
N TYR A 44 12.54 5.45 11.80
CA TYR A 44 13.21 4.51 10.92
C TYR A 44 14.23 3.68 11.70
N ARG A 45 14.44 2.45 11.24
CA ARG A 45 15.50 1.57 11.72
C ARG A 45 16.25 0.93 10.57
N GLY A 46 17.53 0.64 10.77
CA GLY A 46 18.28 -0.17 9.82
C GLY A 46 17.97 -1.65 9.98
N LEU A 47 18.09 -2.39 8.89
CA LEU A 47 18.02 -3.85 8.86
C LEU A 47 19.31 -4.36 8.26
N LYS A 48 19.89 -5.41 8.85
CA LYS A 48 21.07 -6.09 8.28
C LYS A 48 20.73 -6.76 6.95
N SER A 49 19.53 -7.31 6.85
CA SER A 49 19.03 -7.93 5.64
C SER A 49 17.53 -7.75 5.56
N PHE A 50 17.05 -7.18 4.46
CA PHE A 50 15.63 -7.02 4.22
C PHE A 50 14.88 -8.35 4.15
N ARG A 51 15.54 -9.48 3.83
CA ARG A 51 14.89 -10.79 3.78
C ARG A 51 14.87 -11.47 5.15
N THR A 52 16.02 -11.52 5.82
CA THR A 52 16.20 -12.39 7.00
C THR A 52 16.05 -11.69 8.34
N SER A 53 16.18 -10.35 8.40
CA SER A 53 15.99 -9.64 9.67
C SER A 53 14.51 -9.65 10.07
N PRO A 54 14.16 -10.04 11.31
CA PRO A 54 12.77 -10.11 11.74
C PRO A 54 12.14 -8.72 11.83
N TRP A 55 10.82 -8.64 11.66
CA TRP A 55 10.03 -7.45 11.93
C TRP A 55 8.72 -7.89 12.56
N ASP A 56 8.38 -7.36 13.73
CA ASP A 56 7.17 -7.75 14.45
C ASP A 56 5.91 -7.13 13.79
N PRO A 57 4.92 -7.95 13.35
CA PRO A 57 3.66 -7.47 12.81
C PRO A 57 2.78 -6.70 13.81
N LYS A 58 3.02 -6.79 15.12
CA LYS A 58 2.22 -6.10 16.14
C LYS A 58 2.92 -4.88 16.76
N GLU A 59 4.10 -4.52 16.27
CA GLU A 59 4.84 -3.36 16.73
C GLU A 59 4.30 -2.06 16.12
N SER A 60 4.16 -1.02 16.96
CA SER A 60 3.81 0.35 16.56
C SER A 60 2.54 0.45 15.69
N LEU A 61 1.50 -0.30 16.04
CA LEU A 61 0.23 -0.28 15.33
C LEU A 61 -0.48 1.07 15.48
N PRO A 62 -1.12 1.57 14.42
CA PRO A 62 -1.91 2.80 14.49
C PRO A 62 -3.27 2.52 15.17
N MET A 63 -3.95 3.57 15.64
CA MET A 63 -5.20 3.43 16.40
C MET A 63 -6.30 2.73 15.59
N GLU A 64 -6.29 2.91 14.28
CA GLU A 64 -7.18 2.30 13.30
C GLU A 64 -7.15 0.77 13.35
N TYR A 65 -6.02 0.17 13.72
CA TYR A 65 -5.92 -1.29 13.85
C TYR A 65 -6.79 -1.85 14.98
N ALA A 66 -7.23 -1.03 15.93
CA ALA A 66 -8.21 -1.44 16.94
C ALA A 66 -9.64 -1.54 16.39
N LYS A 67 -9.92 -0.90 15.24
CA LYS A 67 -11.25 -0.87 14.61
C LYS A 67 -11.48 -2.01 13.61
N ILE A 68 -10.41 -2.69 13.19
CA ILE A 68 -10.47 -3.73 12.15
C ILE A 68 -10.57 -5.13 12.74
N TYR A 69 -11.15 -6.04 11.96
CA TYR A 69 -11.22 -7.46 12.29
C TYR A 69 -10.07 -8.21 11.63
N ALA A 70 -9.46 -9.13 12.37
CA ALA A 70 -8.47 -10.07 11.86
C ALA A 70 -9.06 -11.49 11.87
N PHE A 71 -8.72 -12.29 10.87
CA PHE A 71 -8.94 -13.73 10.93
C PHE A 71 -7.70 -14.42 11.45
N GLU A 72 -7.87 -15.40 12.34
CA GLU A 72 -6.78 -16.32 12.71
C GLU A 72 -6.30 -17.12 11.49
N ASN A 73 -7.24 -17.57 10.65
CA ASN A 73 -6.95 -18.21 9.38
C ASN A 73 -7.99 -17.78 8.32
N PRO A 74 -7.64 -16.88 7.37
CA PRO A 74 -8.58 -16.36 6.39
C PRO A 74 -9.12 -17.43 5.45
N VAL A 75 -8.29 -18.42 5.08
CA VAL A 75 -8.70 -19.53 4.18
C VAL A 75 -9.74 -20.42 4.86
N LYS A 76 -9.54 -20.73 6.14
CA LYS A 76 -10.51 -21.52 6.93
C LYS A 76 -11.82 -20.76 7.13
N ALA A 77 -11.76 -19.47 7.47
CA ALA A 77 -12.93 -18.62 7.65
C ALA A 77 -13.77 -18.55 6.35
N GLN A 78 -13.10 -18.38 5.22
CA GLN A 78 -13.73 -18.37 3.90
C GLN A 78 -14.40 -19.72 3.57
N LYS A 79 -13.72 -20.85 3.82
CA LYS A 79 -14.29 -22.19 3.61
C LYS A 79 -15.54 -22.40 4.46
N GLN A 80 -15.53 -21.95 5.71
CA GLN A 80 -16.69 -22.04 6.61
C GLN A 80 -17.85 -21.15 6.15
N ALA A 81 -17.57 -19.92 5.73
CA ALA A 81 -18.60 -19.02 5.20
C ALA A 81 -19.28 -19.61 3.96
N LYS A 82 -18.52 -20.20 3.04
CA LYS A 82 -19.04 -20.89 1.85
C LYS A 82 -19.78 -22.20 2.20
N ALA A 83 -19.33 -22.94 3.20
CA ALA A 83 -19.99 -24.18 3.64
C ALA A 83 -21.40 -23.90 4.20
N LYS A 84 -21.59 -22.79 4.92
CA LYS A 84 -22.92 -22.39 5.43
C LYS A 84 -23.95 -22.10 4.35
N LEU A 85 -23.53 -21.65 3.17
CA LEU A 85 -24.41 -21.52 2.00
C LEU A 85 -24.78 -22.88 1.39
N ARG A 86 -23.83 -23.83 1.39
CA ARG A 86 -23.99 -25.14 0.74
C ARG A 86 -24.65 -26.18 1.63
N ALA A 87 -24.63 -25.98 2.95
CA ALA A 87 -25.28 -26.89 3.88
C ALA A 87 -26.75 -27.00 3.48
N PRO A 88 -27.21 -28.16 2.98
CA PRO A 88 -28.61 -28.34 2.67
C PRO A 88 -29.40 -28.08 3.96
N ALA A 89 -30.59 -27.49 3.83
CA ALA A 89 -31.59 -27.58 4.87
C ALA A 89 -31.73 -29.07 5.21
N ALA A 90 -31.15 -29.50 6.34
CA ALA A 90 -31.08 -30.89 6.69
C ALA A 90 -32.52 -31.37 6.96
N GLY A 91 -33.08 -32.10 5.99
CA GLY A 91 -34.36 -32.79 6.09
C GLY A 91 -35.52 -32.09 5.37
N PHE A 92 -36.31 -32.93 4.68
CA PHE A 92 -37.61 -32.59 4.06
C PHE A 92 -38.62 -31.98 5.06
N ALA A 93 -38.37 -32.14 6.37
CA ALA A 93 -39.17 -31.60 7.48
C ALA A 93 -38.67 -30.24 8.02
N SER A 94 -37.56 -29.72 7.51
CA SER A 94 -36.88 -28.53 8.04
C SER A 94 -36.55 -27.55 6.92
N ARG A 95 -37.53 -27.20 6.08
CA ARG A 95 -37.43 -25.96 5.28
C ARG A 95 -37.23 -24.84 6.29
N ARG A 96 -35.99 -24.37 6.48
CA ARG A 96 -35.80 -23.10 7.17
C ARG A 96 -36.61 -22.07 6.38
N PRO A 97 -37.60 -21.41 6.97
CA PRO A 97 -38.49 -20.50 6.25
C PRO A 97 -37.73 -19.34 5.59
N ASP A 98 -36.48 -19.12 6.01
CA ASP A 98 -35.62 -18.01 5.58
C ASP A 98 -34.75 -18.34 4.34
N LEU A 99 -34.80 -19.56 3.80
CA LEU A 99 -34.00 -19.94 2.62
C LEU A 99 -34.87 -19.98 1.35
N VAL A 100 -34.57 -19.05 0.44
CA VAL A 100 -35.14 -18.96 -0.91
C VAL A 100 -34.30 -19.80 -1.88
N THR A 101 -34.95 -20.55 -2.77
CA THR A 101 -34.25 -21.34 -3.79
C THR A 101 -34.08 -20.57 -5.11
N LYS A 102 -33.08 -20.96 -5.92
CA LYS A 102 -32.80 -20.29 -7.20
C LYS A 102 -34.01 -20.44 -8.13
N GLY A 103 -34.53 -19.31 -8.64
CA GLY A 103 -35.63 -19.27 -9.60
C GLY A 103 -36.99 -18.88 -9.00
N GLU A 104 -37.07 -18.70 -7.68
CA GLU A 104 -38.29 -18.24 -7.01
C GLU A 104 -38.44 -16.71 -7.12
N HIS A 105 -39.67 -16.25 -7.38
CA HIS A 105 -40.01 -14.83 -7.32
C HIS A 105 -40.27 -14.43 -5.86
N VAL A 106 -39.52 -13.47 -5.35
CA VAL A 106 -39.57 -13.08 -3.93
C VAL A 106 -39.88 -11.60 -3.75
N LYS A 107 -40.57 -11.29 -2.65
CA LYS A 107 -40.75 -9.93 -2.15
C LYS A 107 -39.78 -9.72 -0.98
N LEU A 108 -38.81 -8.83 -1.17
CA LEU A 108 -37.86 -8.48 -0.11
C LEU A 108 -38.38 -7.27 0.67
N VAL A 109 -38.40 -7.38 2.00
CA VAL A 109 -38.78 -6.29 2.91
C VAL A 109 -37.55 -5.94 3.74
N PHE A 110 -36.98 -4.77 3.49
CA PHE A 110 -35.83 -4.28 4.25
C PHE A 110 -36.31 -3.48 5.46
N THR A 111 -35.68 -3.70 6.60
CA THR A 111 -35.96 -2.98 7.85
C THR A 111 -34.72 -2.19 8.28
N GLY A 112 -34.91 -1.07 9.00
CA GLY A 112 -33.80 -0.27 9.52
C GLY A 112 -33.08 0.61 8.49
N ILE A 113 -33.67 0.84 7.31
CA ILE A 113 -33.17 1.84 6.36
C ILE A 113 -33.63 3.23 6.83
N PRO A 114 -32.73 4.22 6.98
CA PRO A 114 -33.12 5.59 7.28
C PRO A 114 -34.11 6.13 6.22
N PRO A 115 -35.15 6.89 6.62
CA PRO A 115 -36.20 7.33 5.71
C PRO A 115 -35.64 8.12 4.52
N GLU A 116 -34.64 8.99 4.76
CA GLU A 116 -33.96 9.76 3.71
C GLU A 116 -33.32 8.87 2.62
N LYS A 117 -32.64 7.78 3.03
CA LYS A 117 -32.02 6.83 2.08
C LYS A 117 -33.08 6.00 1.36
N ALA A 118 -34.16 5.63 2.04
CA ALA A 118 -35.26 4.89 1.43
C ALA A 118 -35.99 5.72 0.36
N GLU A 119 -36.24 7.00 0.64
CA GLU A 119 -36.83 7.93 -0.33
C GLU A 119 -35.92 8.15 -1.53
N ALA A 120 -34.62 8.37 -1.31
CA ALA A 120 -33.65 8.51 -2.41
C ALA A 120 -33.61 7.26 -3.32
N LEU A 121 -33.67 6.06 -2.73
CA LEU A 121 -33.74 4.80 -3.48
C LEU A 121 -35.04 4.69 -4.29
N LEU A 122 -36.18 5.08 -3.71
CA LEU A 122 -37.47 5.06 -4.41
C LEU A 122 -37.51 6.09 -5.55
N GLN A 123 -36.96 7.29 -5.33
CA GLN A 123 -36.85 8.31 -6.37
C GLN A 123 -35.92 7.85 -7.50
N ALA A 124 -34.78 7.24 -7.17
CA ALA A 124 -33.90 6.65 -8.18
C ALA A 124 -34.63 5.54 -8.97
N PHE A 125 -35.42 4.70 -8.29
CA PHE A 125 -36.20 3.63 -8.92
C PHE A 125 -37.25 4.19 -9.89
N GLN A 126 -37.99 5.23 -9.49
CA GLN A 126 -39.03 5.85 -10.30
C GLN A 126 -38.46 6.71 -11.44
N GLY A 127 -37.40 7.48 -11.16
CA GLY A 127 -36.74 8.38 -12.11
C GLY A 127 -36.00 7.63 -13.23
N SER A 128 -35.56 6.40 -12.97
CA SER A 128 -34.78 5.63 -13.94
C SER A 128 -35.62 4.99 -15.05
N ARG A 129 -36.97 4.99 -15.01
CA ARG A 129 -37.89 4.43 -16.05
C ARG A 129 -37.37 3.20 -16.82
N GLY A 130 -36.71 2.25 -16.15
CA GLY A 130 -36.16 1.03 -16.76
C GLY A 130 -34.78 1.13 -17.44
N SER A 131 -34.08 2.26 -17.36
CA SER A 131 -32.76 2.48 -17.95
C SER A 131 -31.59 1.87 -17.14
N THR A 132 -31.74 1.64 -15.84
CA THR A 132 -30.69 1.11 -14.97
C THR A 132 -31.19 -0.13 -14.22
N PRO A 133 -30.51 -1.29 -14.35
CA PRO A 133 -30.90 -2.50 -13.63
C PRO A 133 -30.50 -2.39 -12.15
N TYR A 134 -31.40 -2.79 -11.26
CA TYR A 134 -31.12 -2.94 -9.84
C TYR A 134 -30.74 -4.39 -9.54
N VAL A 135 -29.59 -4.59 -8.90
CA VAL A 135 -29.08 -5.91 -8.53
C VAL A 135 -28.98 -6.00 -7.03
N ILE A 136 -29.63 -7.01 -6.45
CA ILE A 136 -29.56 -7.30 -5.01
C ILE A 136 -28.72 -8.56 -4.82
N PHE A 137 -27.84 -8.52 -3.82
CA PHE A 137 -26.96 -9.64 -3.51
C PHE A 137 -26.90 -9.93 -2.01
N GLY A 138 -26.70 -11.21 -1.69
CA GLY A 138 -26.48 -11.64 -0.31
C GLY A 138 -25.01 -11.52 0.06
N LEU A 139 -24.73 -11.00 1.25
CA LEU A 139 -23.39 -10.95 1.83
C LEU A 139 -23.09 -12.26 2.57
N LEU A 140 -21.84 -12.72 2.45
CA LEU A 140 -21.34 -13.84 3.22
C LEU A 140 -21.07 -13.43 4.67
N GLN A 141 -20.91 -14.44 5.53
CA GLN A 141 -20.53 -14.21 6.92
C GLN A 141 -19.24 -13.36 6.98
N HIS A 142 -19.32 -12.29 7.79
CA HIS A 142 -18.24 -11.33 8.05
C HIS A 142 -17.91 -10.35 6.91
N GLU A 143 -18.61 -10.34 5.77
CA GLU A 143 -18.31 -9.39 4.69
C GLU A 143 -18.68 -7.93 4.99
N THR A 144 -19.52 -7.71 6.01
CA THR A 144 -19.86 -6.36 6.52
C THR A 144 -18.76 -5.78 7.41
N LYS A 145 -17.84 -6.61 7.91
CA LYS A 145 -16.78 -6.20 8.83
C LYS A 145 -15.62 -5.58 8.05
N MET A 146 -15.02 -4.54 8.61
CA MET A 146 -13.82 -3.89 8.08
C MET A 146 -12.55 -4.66 8.43
N SER A 147 -11.64 -4.78 7.47
CA SER A 147 -10.32 -5.39 7.67
C SER A 147 -9.27 -4.75 6.77
N MET A 148 -8.04 -5.25 6.86
CA MET A 148 -6.96 -4.93 5.93
C MET A 148 -7.03 -5.90 4.75
N VAL A 149 -7.45 -5.40 3.59
CA VAL A 149 -7.61 -6.20 2.37
C VAL A 149 -6.44 -5.96 1.44
N ASN A 150 -5.87 -7.06 0.94
CA ASN A 150 -4.76 -7.07 0.02
C ASN A 150 -5.26 -7.54 -1.35
N PHE A 151 -4.98 -6.73 -2.38
CA PHE A 151 -5.35 -6.99 -3.77
C PHE A 151 -4.08 -7.21 -4.59
N ALA A 152 -4.01 -8.30 -5.35
CA ALA A 152 -2.95 -8.52 -6.33
C ALA A 152 -3.38 -7.89 -7.65
N VAL A 153 -2.68 -6.85 -8.11
CA VAL A 153 -3.08 -6.03 -9.26
C VAL A 153 -1.93 -5.84 -10.24
N HIS A 154 -2.29 -5.66 -11.52
CA HIS A 154 -1.41 -5.26 -12.61
C HIS A 154 -1.92 -3.95 -13.21
N LYS A 155 -0.99 -3.10 -13.65
CA LYS A 155 -1.31 -1.82 -14.29
C LYS A 155 -1.95 -2.12 -15.65
N SER A 156 -3.04 -1.44 -15.96
CA SER A 156 -3.69 -1.56 -17.27
C SER A 156 -2.76 -1.05 -18.35
N SER A 157 -2.64 -1.77 -19.47
CA SER A 157 -1.82 -1.34 -20.62
C SER A 157 -2.34 -0.06 -21.27
N SER A 158 -3.63 0.25 -21.09
CA SER A 158 -4.25 1.47 -21.59
C SER A 158 -3.95 2.72 -20.75
N TYR A 159 -3.38 2.55 -19.55
CA TYR A 159 -3.12 3.66 -18.63
C TYR A 159 -1.61 3.97 -18.58
N GLU A 160 -1.20 5.02 -19.30
CA GLU A 160 0.21 5.41 -19.39
C GLU A 160 0.67 6.32 -18.25
N GLU A 161 -0.26 7.03 -17.60
CA GLU A 161 0.07 8.00 -16.58
C GLU A 161 0.72 7.38 -15.32
N PRO A 162 1.55 8.16 -14.60
CA PRO A 162 2.20 7.73 -13.36
C PRO A 162 1.18 7.50 -12.24
N LEU A 163 1.05 6.26 -11.79
CA LEU A 163 0.19 5.91 -10.65
C LEU A 163 1.02 5.96 -9.37
N ALA A 164 0.75 6.98 -8.55
CA ALA A 164 1.48 7.20 -7.31
C ALA A 164 0.85 6.44 -6.14
N ASN A 165 1.69 6.13 -5.16
CA ASN A 165 1.26 5.49 -3.93
C ASN A 165 0.35 6.44 -3.13
N LYS A 166 -0.76 5.90 -2.62
CA LYS A 166 -1.84 6.65 -1.94
C LYS A 166 -2.63 7.60 -2.85
N ASP A 167 -2.57 7.41 -4.17
CA ASP A 167 -3.54 8.03 -5.08
C ASP A 167 -4.96 7.59 -4.72
N ASP A 168 -5.93 8.47 -4.96
CA ASP A 168 -7.34 8.17 -4.77
C ASP A 168 -7.87 7.33 -5.92
N LEU A 169 -8.34 6.12 -5.62
CA LEU A 169 -8.83 5.18 -6.61
C LEU A 169 -10.22 4.66 -6.21
N VAL A 170 -11.03 4.40 -7.24
CA VAL A 170 -12.32 3.73 -7.12
C VAL A 170 -12.11 2.24 -7.36
N PHE A 171 -12.38 1.43 -6.35
CA PHE A 171 -12.27 -0.02 -6.40
C PHE A 171 -13.63 -0.65 -6.68
N TYR A 172 -13.71 -1.44 -7.74
CA TYR A 172 -14.83 -2.32 -8.03
C TYR A 172 -14.40 -3.74 -7.72
N THR A 173 -14.98 -4.34 -6.67
CA THR A 173 -14.70 -5.73 -6.30
C THR A 173 -16.00 -6.53 -6.34
N GLY A 174 -16.15 -7.36 -7.39
CA GLY A 174 -17.42 -8.02 -7.71
C GLY A 174 -18.50 -6.99 -8.05
N ILE A 175 -19.37 -6.70 -7.08
CA ILE A 175 -20.50 -5.77 -7.20
C ILE A 175 -20.43 -4.62 -6.20
N ARG A 176 -19.42 -4.61 -5.31
CA ARG A 176 -19.20 -3.54 -4.35
C ARG A 176 -18.26 -2.52 -4.95
N MET A 177 -18.60 -1.24 -4.79
CA MET A 177 -17.75 -0.11 -5.16
C MET A 177 -17.37 0.69 -3.91
N PHE A 178 -16.10 1.08 -3.84
CA PHE A 178 -15.63 1.95 -2.76
C PHE A 178 -14.42 2.75 -3.21
N ARG A 179 -14.26 3.95 -2.63
CA ARG A 179 -13.09 4.79 -2.83
C ARG A 179 -12.03 4.45 -1.78
N GLY A 180 -10.77 4.56 -2.16
CA GLY A 180 -9.68 4.33 -1.23
C GLY A 180 -8.31 4.69 -1.78
N ARG A 181 -7.39 4.98 -0.85
CA ARG A 181 -6.00 5.28 -1.14
C ARG A 181 -5.11 4.09 -0.79
N PRO A 182 -4.79 3.21 -1.74
CA PRO A 182 -4.01 2.02 -1.45
C PRO A 182 -2.56 2.36 -1.14
N ILE A 183 -1.96 1.52 -0.31
CA ILE A 183 -0.51 1.40 -0.26
C ILE A 183 -0.07 0.42 -1.34
N ILE A 184 0.85 0.87 -2.19
CA ILE A 184 1.45 0.06 -3.25
C ILE A 184 2.69 -0.63 -2.71
N SER A 185 2.71 -1.97 -2.81
CA SER A 185 3.81 -2.80 -2.34
C SER A 185 4.19 -3.88 -3.34
N ASP A 186 5.42 -4.36 -3.24
CA ASP A 186 5.91 -5.51 -4.02
C ASP A 186 5.08 -6.78 -3.74
N SER A 187 4.79 -7.55 -4.79
CA SER A 187 4.05 -8.81 -4.73
C SER A 187 4.94 -10.06 -4.64
N ALA A 188 6.24 -9.93 -4.33
CA ALA A 188 7.15 -11.05 -4.13
C ALA A 188 6.53 -12.17 -3.25
N PRO A 189 6.51 -13.43 -3.74
CA PRO A 189 5.97 -14.57 -3.00
C PRO A 189 6.94 -15.01 -1.89
N ASN A 190 6.40 -15.64 -0.84
CA ASN A 190 7.18 -16.24 0.25
C ASN A 190 8.11 -15.26 1.00
N VAL A 191 7.70 -13.99 1.11
CA VAL A 191 8.39 -12.98 1.90
C VAL A 191 7.42 -12.46 2.96
N ASP A 192 7.93 -12.18 4.16
CA ASP A 192 7.20 -11.61 5.29
C ASP A 192 7.10 -10.07 5.22
N LYS A 193 8.14 -9.44 4.65
CA LYS A 193 8.26 -7.99 4.49
C LYS A 193 8.18 -7.60 3.02
N HIS A 194 7.35 -6.62 2.71
CA HIS A 194 7.15 -6.12 1.36
C HIS A 194 7.64 -4.69 1.22
N LYS A 195 8.41 -4.42 0.17
CA LYS A 195 8.91 -3.07 -0.09
C LYS A 195 7.76 -2.20 -0.60
N ASN A 196 7.56 -1.04 0.02
CA ASN A 196 6.67 0.00 -0.47
C ASN A 196 7.23 0.59 -1.77
N GLN A 197 6.40 0.75 -2.79
CA GLN A 197 6.76 1.44 -4.03
C GLN A 197 6.22 2.87 -3.99
N LYS A 198 6.93 3.84 -4.57
CA LYS A 198 6.41 5.21 -4.72
C LYS A 198 5.45 5.31 -5.91
N PHE A 199 5.77 4.62 -6.99
CA PHE A 199 4.95 4.51 -8.20
C PHE A 199 4.74 3.05 -8.61
N MET A 200 3.60 2.77 -9.24
CA MET A 200 3.34 1.46 -9.86
C MET A 200 3.96 1.41 -11.25
N ARG A 201 4.96 0.54 -11.40
CA ARG A 201 5.67 0.35 -12.66
C ARG A 201 4.83 -0.45 -13.66
N SER A 202 4.93 -0.06 -14.93
CA SER A 202 4.28 -0.77 -16.04
C SER A 202 4.86 -2.19 -16.18
N GLY A 203 3.99 -3.19 -16.30
CA GLY A 203 4.37 -4.61 -16.46
C GLY A 203 4.72 -5.35 -15.16
N GLU A 204 4.86 -4.67 -14.03
CA GLU A 204 5.05 -5.31 -12.72
C GLU A 204 3.70 -5.64 -12.05
N SER A 205 3.66 -6.76 -11.31
CA SER A 205 2.53 -7.09 -10.44
C SER A 205 2.77 -6.53 -9.04
N CYS A 206 1.83 -5.73 -8.55
CA CYS A 206 1.91 -5.09 -7.25
C CYS A 206 0.80 -5.61 -6.33
N THR A 207 0.96 -5.40 -5.03
CA THR A 207 -0.10 -5.61 -4.05
C THR A 207 -0.59 -4.27 -3.53
N PHE A 208 -1.89 -3.99 -3.71
CA PHE A 208 -2.57 -2.86 -3.08
C PHE A 208 -3.12 -3.28 -1.73
N SER A 209 -2.83 -2.48 -0.72
CA SER A 209 -3.19 -2.74 0.67
C SER A 209 -3.95 -1.54 1.23
N LEU A 210 -5.19 -1.75 1.67
CA LEU A 210 -6.06 -0.70 2.24
C LEU A 210 -7.10 -1.27 3.20
N TYR A 211 -7.69 -0.40 4.00
CA TYR A 211 -8.85 -0.73 4.82
C TYR A 211 -10.09 -0.82 3.93
N ALA A 212 -10.74 -1.98 3.93
CA ALA A 212 -11.96 -2.21 3.17
C ALA A 212 -12.81 -3.28 3.88
N PRO A 213 -14.11 -3.37 3.55
CA PRO A 213 -14.96 -4.48 3.96
C PRO A 213 -14.34 -5.80 3.52
N ILE A 214 -14.56 -6.85 4.30
CA ILE A 214 -14.00 -8.16 4.01
C ILE A 214 -14.59 -8.69 2.70
N HIS A 215 -13.70 -9.13 1.81
CA HIS A 215 -14.01 -9.81 0.56
C HIS A 215 -13.46 -11.22 0.60
N HIS A 216 -14.33 -12.21 0.45
CA HIS A 216 -13.90 -13.61 0.34
C HIS A 216 -13.40 -13.89 -1.07
N ALA A 217 -12.13 -14.28 -1.21
CA ALA A 217 -11.53 -14.65 -2.50
C ALA A 217 -12.26 -15.83 -3.19
N PRO A 218 -11.93 -16.19 -4.44
CA PRO A 218 -11.37 -15.30 -5.45
C PRO A 218 -12.45 -14.32 -5.92
N LEU A 219 -12.14 -13.03 -5.91
CA LEU A 219 -12.99 -11.98 -6.48
C LEU A 219 -12.13 -11.08 -7.36
N PRO A 220 -12.56 -10.74 -8.59
CA PRO A 220 -11.87 -9.77 -9.41
C PRO A 220 -11.98 -8.38 -8.80
N VAL A 221 -10.93 -7.60 -8.97
CA VAL A 221 -10.89 -6.18 -8.62
C VAL A 221 -10.50 -5.36 -9.85
N LEU A 222 -11.23 -4.27 -10.08
CA LEU A 222 -10.91 -3.25 -11.06
C LEU A 222 -10.71 -1.94 -10.31
N CYS A 223 -9.62 -1.25 -10.60
CA CYS A 223 -9.26 0.02 -9.98
C CYS A 223 -9.35 1.11 -11.05
N PHE A 224 -10.17 2.12 -10.78
CA PHE A 224 -10.36 3.26 -11.67
C PHE A 224 -9.85 4.52 -10.99
N LYS A 225 -9.46 5.49 -11.81
CA LYS A 225 -9.18 6.85 -11.39
C LYS A 225 -10.22 7.76 -12.04
N GLU A 226 -10.77 8.65 -11.23
CA GLU A 226 -11.74 9.64 -11.68
C GLU A 226 -10.98 10.74 -12.43
N THR A 227 -11.36 10.93 -13.68
CA THR A 227 -10.87 11.97 -14.58
C THR A 227 -12.06 12.80 -15.03
N GLU A 228 -11.83 13.97 -15.63
CA GLU A 228 -12.92 14.83 -16.12
C GLU A 228 -13.79 14.15 -17.18
N ALA A 229 -13.19 13.23 -17.96
CA ALA A 229 -13.87 12.42 -18.96
C ALA A 229 -14.60 11.20 -18.36
N GLY A 230 -14.54 11.00 -17.04
CA GLY A 230 -15.14 9.87 -16.33
C GLY A 230 -14.10 8.93 -15.70
N LEU A 231 -14.49 7.66 -15.52
CA LEU A 231 -13.65 6.65 -14.86
C LEU A 231 -12.69 5.98 -15.85
N SER A 232 -11.40 6.17 -15.63
CA SER A 232 -10.35 5.52 -16.41
C SER A 232 -9.82 4.29 -15.70
N LEU A 233 -9.77 3.14 -16.38
CA LEU A 233 -9.25 1.89 -15.81
C LEU A 233 -7.74 1.98 -15.65
N VAL A 234 -7.29 1.97 -14.39
CA VAL A 234 -5.87 2.13 -14.04
C VAL A 234 -5.20 0.79 -13.77
N ALA A 235 -5.88 -0.10 -13.04
CA ALA A 235 -5.34 -1.41 -12.69
C ALA A 235 -6.44 -2.46 -12.60
N ALA A 236 -6.10 -3.70 -12.86
CA ALA A 236 -7.00 -4.85 -12.73
C ALA A 236 -6.31 -5.98 -11.97
N GLY A 237 -7.08 -6.85 -11.33
CA GLY A 237 -6.50 -7.88 -10.49
C GLY A 237 -7.50 -8.76 -9.76
N LEU A 238 -7.03 -9.37 -8.68
CA LEU A 238 -7.81 -10.25 -7.82
C LEU A 238 -7.61 -9.89 -6.34
N VAL A 239 -8.62 -10.14 -5.52
CA VAL A 239 -8.48 -10.17 -4.06
C VAL A 239 -7.50 -11.28 -3.68
N LYS A 240 -6.40 -10.91 -3.04
CA LYS A 240 -5.30 -11.81 -2.65
C LYS A 240 -5.56 -12.43 -1.28
N SER A 241 -5.68 -11.59 -0.26
CA SER A 241 -5.89 -12.03 1.11
C SER A 241 -6.48 -10.92 1.97
N VAL A 242 -7.12 -11.32 3.07
CA VAL A 242 -7.51 -10.41 4.15
C VAL A 242 -6.57 -10.70 5.31
N ASP A 243 -5.57 -9.84 5.47
CA ASP A 243 -4.48 -10.05 6.42
C ASP A 243 -3.91 -8.69 6.89
N PRO A 244 -4.19 -8.27 8.13
CA PRO A 244 -3.64 -7.06 8.73
C PRO A 244 -2.17 -7.18 9.14
N ASP A 245 -1.64 -8.40 9.22
CA ASP A 245 -0.28 -8.68 9.68
C ASP A 245 0.75 -8.60 8.55
N ARG A 246 0.30 -8.47 7.29
CA ARG A 246 1.16 -8.15 6.15
C ARG A 246 1.98 -6.88 6.42
N ILE A 247 3.31 -7.01 6.39
CA ILE A 247 4.22 -5.91 6.69
C ILE A 247 4.64 -5.21 5.40
N VAL A 248 4.29 -3.92 5.27
CA VAL A 248 4.79 -3.05 4.20
C VAL A 248 5.78 -2.05 4.76
N LEU A 249 7.00 -2.06 4.22
CA LEU A 249 8.12 -1.23 4.68
C LEU A 249 8.51 -0.20 3.61
N LYS A 250 8.48 1.08 3.99
CA LYS A 250 9.11 2.16 3.23
C LYS A 250 10.61 2.16 3.50
N ARG A 251 11.38 1.99 2.43
CA ARG A 251 12.82 2.18 2.42
C ARG A 251 13.14 3.64 2.12
N ILE A 252 14.19 4.15 2.73
CA ILE A 252 14.90 5.36 2.27
C ILE A 252 16.39 5.04 2.24
N ILE A 253 17.11 5.66 1.33
CA ILE A 253 18.55 5.52 1.16
C ILE A 253 19.18 6.88 1.37
N LEU A 254 20.02 7.00 2.40
CA LEU A 254 20.86 8.17 2.59
C LEU A 254 22.16 7.97 1.83
N THR A 255 22.56 8.95 1.04
CA THR A 255 23.74 8.87 0.18
C THR A 255 24.85 9.79 0.69
N GLY A 256 26.09 9.41 0.42
CA GLY A 256 27.27 10.19 0.76
C GLY A 256 28.44 9.82 -0.15
N TYR A 257 29.39 10.73 -0.23
CA TYR A 257 30.49 10.63 -1.19
C TYR A 257 31.83 10.45 -0.48
N PRO A 258 32.62 9.43 -0.85
CA PRO A 258 33.97 9.24 -0.32
C PRO A 258 34.89 10.31 -0.90
N TYR A 259 35.58 11.08 -0.06
CA TYR A 259 36.53 12.10 -0.52
C TYR A 259 38.00 11.68 -0.31
N LYS A 260 38.28 10.85 0.70
CA LYS A 260 39.62 10.31 0.97
C LYS A 260 39.52 8.82 1.24
N VAL A 261 40.28 8.02 0.50
CA VAL A 261 40.33 6.57 0.64
C VAL A 261 41.76 6.13 0.90
N HIS A 262 41.95 5.25 1.88
CA HIS A 262 43.24 4.63 2.20
C HIS A 262 43.03 3.17 2.60
N LYS A 263 43.45 2.25 1.73
CA LYS A 263 43.17 0.81 1.88
C LYS A 263 41.65 0.60 2.06
N ALA A 264 41.24 -0.11 3.10
CA ALA A 264 39.84 -0.35 3.44
C ALA A 264 39.15 0.79 4.21
N LYS A 265 39.86 1.89 4.51
CA LYS A 265 39.30 3.05 5.23
C LYS A 265 38.87 4.10 4.21
N ALA A 266 37.65 4.61 4.34
CA ALA A 266 37.17 5.72 3.53
C ALA A 266 36.53 6.80 4.42
N TYR A 267 36.80 8.05 4.09
CA TYR A 267 36.17 9.21 4.72
C TYR A 267 35.05 9.71 3.81
N VAL A 268 33.83 9.74 4.34
CA VAL A 268 32.59 10.02 3.62
C VAL A 268 32.03 11.35 4.10
N ARG A 269 31.62 12.21 3.15
CA ARG A 269 30.99 13.51 3.39
C ARG A 269 29.60 13.58 2.77
N TYR A 270 28.83 14.60 3.15
CA TYR A 270 27.50 14.94 2.64
C TYR A 270 26.37 13.95 2.92
N MET A 271 26.62 12.88 3.69
CA MET A 271 25.53 12.01 4.18
C MET A 271 24.82 12.60 5.40
N PHE A 272 25.57 13.24 6.29
CA PHE A 272 25.06 13.91 7.48
C PHE A 272 25.72 15.27 7.61
N HIS A 273 25.07 16.18 8.32
CA HIS A 273 25.56 17.54 8.55
C HIS A 273 26.09 17.75 9.97
N SER A 274 25.74 16.86 10.91
CA SER A 274 26.15 16.93 12.31
C SER A 274 26.93 15.66 12.75
N PRO A 275 27.93 15.78 13.65
CA PRO A 275 28.68 14.63 14.15
C PRO A 275 27.85 13.76 15.11
N GLU A 276 26.82 14.34 15.73
CA GLU A 276 25.89 13.61 16.59
C GLU A 276 25.02 12.63 15.79
N ASP A 277 24.56 13.04 14.60
CA ASP A 277 23.82 12.15 13.70
C ASP A 277 24.69 10.97 13.26
N VAL A 278 25.97 11.21 12.95
CA VAL A 278 26.92 10.13 12.62
C VAL A 278 27.02 9.11 13.76
N ARG A 279 27.09 9.57 15.03
CA ARG A 279 27.13 8.67 16.19
C ARG A 279 25.83 7.90 16.37
N TRP A 280 24.69 8.57 16.19
CA TRP A 280 23.35 7.95 16.26
C TRP A 280 23.20 6.80 15.26
N PHE A 281 23.63 7.02 14.01
CA PHE A 281 23.56 6.02 12.94
C PHE A 281 24.77 5.07 12.90
N SER A 282 25.75 5.21 13.80
CA SER A 282 26.96 4.39 13.82
C SER A 282 26.73 2.87 13.89
N PRO A 283 25.67 2.34 14.54
CA PRO A 283 25.40 0.90 14.55
C PRO A 283 25.02 0.31 13.18
N LEU A 284 24.69 1.15 12.20
CA LEU A 284 24.20 0.71 10.90
C LEU A 284 25.33 0.21 9.98
N GLU A 285 24.95 -0.71 9.10
CA GLU A 285 25.81 -1.16 8.01
C GLU A 285 25.73 -0.15 6.85
N VAL A 286 26.89 0.25 6.35
CA VAL A 286 27.01 1.05 5.11
C VAL A 286 27.30 0.12 3.95
N TRP A 287 26.74 0.41 2.79
CA TRP A 287 27.03 -0.31 1.55
C TRP A 287 27.33 0.68 0.44
N THR A 288 27.88 0.23 -0.68
CA THR A 288 28.17 1.11 -1.81
C THR A 288 27.50 0.65 -3.09
N LYS A 289 27.23 1.55 -4.04
CA LYS A 289 26.60 1.20 -5.33
C LYS A 289 27.43 0.17 -6.11
N TYR A 290 28.75 0.12 -5.88
CA TYR A 290 29.66 -0.87 -6.48
C TYR A 290 29.79 -2.16 -5.63
N GLY A 291 28.88 -2.39 -4.68
CA GLY A 291 28.73 -3.68 -3.99
C GLY A 291 29.62 -3.90 -2.77
N ARG A 292 30.28 -2.85 -2.25
CA ARG A 292 31.09 -2.95 -1.02
C ARG A 292 30.21 -2.82 0.22
N ARG A 293 30.67 -3.42 1.32
CA ARG A 293 29.97 -3.38 2.63
C ARG A 293 30.93 -2.97 3.73
N GLY A 294 30.43 -2.22 4.71
CA GLY A 294 31.25 -1.63 5.74
C GLY A 294 30.48 -1.16 6.97
N LYS A 295 31.20 -0.53 7.88
CA LYS A 295 30.64 0.05 9.11
C LYS A 295 31.23 1.42 9.38
N ILE A 296 30.41 2.28 10.00
CA ILE A 296 30.85 3.57 10.52
C ILE A 296 31.74 3.31 11.75
N ARG A 297 32.89 3.97 11.81
CA ARG A 297 33.86 3.85 12.92
C ARG A 297 33.80 5.05 13.85
N GLU A 298 33.91 6.24 13.30
CA GLU A 298 33.96 7.48 14.08
C GLU A 298 33.45 8.66 13.24
N ALA A 299 32.88 9.65 13.93
CA ALA A 299 32.62 10.97 13.37
C ALA A 299 33.93 11.77 13.33
N VAL A 300 34.15 12.51 12.25
CA VAL A 300 35.37 13.31 12.02
C VAL A 300 34.96 14.76 11.82
N GLY A 301 35.50 15.66 12.65
CA GLY A 301 35.22 17.09 12.57
C GLY A 301 33.80 17.48 13.02
N THR A 302 33.35 18.65 12.57
CA THR A 302 32.08 19.28 12.99
C THR A 302 30.97 19.22 11.94
N HIS A 303 31.29 18.87 10.69
CA HIS A 303 30.36 18.93 9.54
C HIS A 303 29.79 17.56 9.14
N GLY A 304 29.56 16.66 10.11
CA GLY A 304 28.96 15.34 9.84
C GLY A 304 29.77 14.40 8.94
N THR A 305 31.06 14.67 8.76
CA THR A 305 31.97 13.77 8.04
C THR A 305 32.21 12.52 8.89
N MET A 306 32.31 11.37 8.26
CA MET A 306 32.48 10.09 8.96
C MET A 306 33.57 9.24 8.35
N LYS A 307 34.23 8.45 9.21
CA LYS A 307 35.19 7.43 8.78
C LYS A 307 34.50 6.08 8.77
N CYS A 308 34.50 5.45 7.61
CA CYS A 308 33.95 4.13 7.39
C CYS A 308 35.08 3.13 7.14
N MET A 309 34.86 1.89 7.57
CA MET A 309 35.73 0.76 7.26
C MET A 309 34.94 -0.25 6.44
N PHE A 310 35.43 -0.54 5.25
CA PHE A 310 34.82 -1.46 4.29
C PHE A 310 35.56 -2.80 4.26
N ASP A 311 34.94 -3.78 3.61
CA ASP A 311 35.52 -5.08 3.29
C ASP A 311 36.70 -4.98 2.29
N ALA A 312 36.63 -4.04 1.35
CA ALA A 312 37.66 -3.81 0.35
C ALA A 312 37.89 -2.30 0.07
N VAL A 313 38.82 -1.99 -0.84
CA VAL A 313 39.09 -0.61 -1.27
C VAL A 313 37.89 -0.05 -2.05
N VAL A 314 37.39 1.11 -1.61
CA VAL A 314 36.28 1.84 -2.25
C VAL A 314 36.82 2.82 -3.29
N GLN A 315 36.14 2.99 -4.42
CA GLN A 315 36.54 3.98 -5.43
C GLN A 315 36.08 5.38 -5.01
N GLN A 316 36.84 6.43 -5.34
CA GLN A 316 36.43 7.81 -5.01
C GLN A 316 35.14 8.26 -5.72
N ARG A 317 34.84 7.67 -6.90
CA ARG A 317 33.58 7.88 -7.63
C ARG A 317 32.42 7.04 -7.12
N ASP A 318 32.64 6.17 -6.13
CA ASP A 318 31.60 5.33 -5.56
C ASP A 318 30.65 6.18 -4.71
N THR A 319 29.42 5.72 -4.52
CA THR A 319 28.44 6.35 -3.62
C THR A 319 28.22 5.43 -2.44
N VAL A 320 28.43 5.94 -1.24
CA VAL A 320 28.17 5.22 0.02
C VAL A 320 26.73 5.47 0.42
N CYS A 321 26.05 4.40 0.82
CA CYS A 321 24.62 4.37 1.08
C CYS A 321 24.32 3.76 2.46
N ILE A 322 23.29 4.27 3.12
CA ILE A 322 22.66 3.67 4.31
C ILE A 322 21.19 3.41 4.00
N SER A 323 20.74 2.18 4.21
CA SER A 323 19.33 1.81 4.05
C SER A 323 18.59 1.87 5.38
N LEU A 324 17.54 2.68 5.42
CA LEU A 324 16.65 2.83 6.58
C LEU A 324 15.23 2.38 6.20
N TYR A 325 14.54 1.76 7.15
CA TYR A 325 13.21 1.19 6.93
C TYR A 325 12.23 1.65 8.00
N LYS A 326 10.99 1.88 7.58
CA LYS A 326 9.86 2.17 8.46
C LYS A 326 8.62 1.46 7.96
N ARG A 327 7.82 0.89 8.87
CA ARG A 327 6.51 0.33 8.53
C ARG A 327 5.50 1.42 8.20
N VAL A 328 4.76 1.23 7.12
CA VAL A 328 3.73 2.17 6.66
C VAL A 328 2.38 1.48 6.67
N PHE A 329 1.38 2.21 7.15
CA PHE A 329 -0.01 1.76 7.21
C PHE A 329 -0.87 2.65 6.31
N PRO A 330 -1.94 2.11 5.69
CA PRO A 330 -2.86 2.90 4.89
C PRO A 330 -3.53 3.96 5.75
N LYS A 331 -4.08 4.99 5.11
CA LYS A 331 -4.93 5.95 5.79
C LYS A 331 -6.35 5.38 5.88
N TRP A 332 -6.98 5.57 7.04
CA TRP A 332 -8.43 5.36 7.15
C TRP A 332 -9.13 6.35 6.22
N GLN A 333 -10.16 5.88 5.53
CA GLN A 333 -11.04 6.76 4.75
C GLN A 333 -12.21 7.11 5.66
N ASP A 334 -12.39 8.40 5.92
CA ASP A 334 -13.52 8.89 6.72
C ASP A 334 -14.81 8.95 5.88
N ASP A 335 -14.67 8.95 4.54
CA ASP A 335 -15.80 8.89 3.63
C ASP A 335 -16.47 7.51 3.70
N GLU A 336 -17.60 7.47 4.42
CA GLU A 336 -18.52 6.34 4.48
C GLU A 336 -19.21 6.02 3.13
N THR A 337 -18.75 6.59 2.01
CA THR A 337 -19.16 6.21 0.66
C THR A 337 -18.56 4.87 0.26
N PHE A 338 -18.77 3.83 1.09
CA PHE A 338 -19.04 2.51 0.56
C PHE A 338 -20.41 2.63 -0.10
N VAL A 339 -20.40 3.05 -1.37
CA VAL A 339 -21.60 2.99 -2.19
C VAL A 339 -21.84 1.50 -2.42
N MET A 340 -22.58 0.90 -1.49
CA MET A 340 -23.01 -0.49 -1.56
C MET A 340 -23.94 -0.72 -2.73
#